data_AF-A0A847JC73-F1
#
_entry.id   AF-A0A847JC73-F1
#
_cell.length_a   1.000
_cell.length_b   1.000
_cell.length_c   1.000
_cell.angle_alpha   90.00
_cell.angle_beta   90.00
_cell.angle_gamma   90.00
#
_symmetry.space_group_name_H-M   'P 1'
#
loop_
_entity.id
_entity.type
_entity.pdbx_description
1 polymer ?
#
loop_
_entity_poly.entity_id
_entity_poly.type
_entity_poly.pdbx_seq_one_letter_code
_entity_poly.pdbx_strand_id
1 'polypeptide(L)'
;MSTETSRFDLTDGDNLIRIAAGLFMFPHVAGKFIDHAAVLCFFAKAGFPAPEAFLYLAAVTEALSGLCLVFGLWVRFAAPAAAGALFVAAAALFEVGGFKWVWNKGGFEYPVFWGLICLAITMKEWMPLLRRRFLAA
;
A
#
# COMPACT_ATOMS: atom_id res chain seq x y z
N MET A 1 -26.96 12.27 -10.17
CA MET A 1 -26.41 11.19 -11.03
C MET A 1 -24.89 11.33 -10.95
N SER A 2 -24.22 10.55 -10.10
CA SER A 2 -22.75 10.58 -10.00
C SER A 2 -22.19 9.95 -11.26
N THR A 3 -21.73 10.77 -12.20
CA THR A 3 -21.05 10.29 -13.40
C THR A 3 -19.80 9.54 -12.96
N GLU A 4 -19.62 8.31 -13.44
CA GLU A 4 -18.44 7.46 -13.22
C GLU A 4 -17.10 8.19 -13.41
N THR A 5 -17.10 9.26 -14.20
CA THR A 5 -15.98 10.17 -14.42
C THR A 5 -15.53 10.93 -13.17
N SER A 6 -16.39 11.13 -12.17
CA SER A 6 -16.04 11.91 -10.96
C SER A 6 -14.94 11.25 -10.14
N ARG A 7 -14.79 9.92 -10.21
CA ARG A 7 -13.71 9.19 -9.51
C ARG A 7 -12.35 9.34 -10.20
N PHE A 8 -12.33 9.79 -11.45
CA PHE A 8 -11.11 10.06 -12.22
C PHE A 8 -10.89 11.55 -12.45
N ASP A 9 -11.66 12.42 -11.79
CA ASP A 9 -11.42 13.85 -11.83
C ASP A 9 -10.12 14.17 -11.09
N LEU A 10 -9.07 14.46 -11.86
CA LEU A 10 -7.73 14.77 -11.36
C LEU A 10 -7.63 16.18 -10.77
N THR A 11 -8.65 17.02 -10.93
CA THR A 11 -8.71 18.32 -10.25
C THR A 11 -9.10 18.17 -8.77
N ASP A 12 -9.67 17.03 -8.39
CA ASP A 12 -9.84 16.61 -7.01
C ASP A 12 -8.54 16.00 -6.48
N GLY A 13 -7.92 16.68 -5.51
CA GLY A 13 -6.68 16.21 -4.88
C GLY A 13 -6.82 14.84 -4.20
N ASP A 14 -8.01 14.47 -3.72
CA ASP A 14 -8.24 13.16 -3.11
C ASP A 14 -8.15 12.04 -4.15
N ASN A 15 -8.74 12.25 -5.33
CA ASN A 15 -8.65 11.31 -6.44
C ASN A 15 -7.20 11.18 -6.91
N LEU A 16 -6.49 12.32 -7.06
CA LEU A 16 -5.09 12.31 -7.46
C LEU A 16 -4.22 11.49 -6.51
N ILE A 17 -4.36 11.72 -5.19
CA ILE A 17 -3.59 10.99 -4.16
C ILE A 17 -3.98 9.51 -4.14
N ARG A 18 -5.28 9.19 -4.23
CA ARG A 18 -5.76 7.80 -4.23
C ARG A 18 -5.24 7.03 -5.45
N ILE A 19 -5.33 7.63 -6.64
CA ILE A 19 -4.85 7.03 -7.89
C ILE A 19 -3.34 6.85 -7.82
N ALA A 20 -2.59 7.86 -7.38
CA ALA A 20 -1.14 7.76 -7.22
C ALA A 20 -0.75 6.63 -6.24
N ALA A 21 -1.38 6.57 -5.06
CA ALA A 21 -1.14 5.51 -4.08
C ALA A 21 -1.40 4.11 -4.65
N GLY A 22 -2.44 3.96 -5.48
CA GLY A 22 -2.71 2.71 -6.20
C GLY A 22 -1.66 2.40 -7.27
N LEU A 23 -1.28 3.38 -8.09
CA LEU A 23 -0.31 3.20 -9.16
C LEU A 23 1.08 2.81 -8.64
N PHE A 24 1.50 3.35 -7.50
CA PHE A 24 2.80 3.03 -6.91
C PHE A 24 2.90 1.62 -6.33
N MET A 25 1.79 0.87 -6.23
CA MET A 25 1.85 -0.56 -5.91
C MET A 25 2.39 -1.41 -7.07
N PHE A 26 2.13 -1.01 -8.32
CA PHE A 26 2.46 -1.84 -9.49
C PHE A 26 3.97 -2.08 -9.69
N PRO A 27 4.86 -1.09 -9.51
CA PRO A 27 6.30 -1.35 -9.54
C PRO A 27 6.74 -2.39 -8.50
N HIS A 28 6.13 -2.40 -7.32
CA HIS A 28 6.44 -3.37 -6.26
C HIS A 28 5.98 -4.79 -6.61
N VAL A 29 4.83 -4.92 -7.29
CA VAL A 29 4.35 -6.19 -7.83
C VAL A 29 5.28 -6.66 -8.95
N ALA A 30 5.57 -5.79 -9.92
CA ALA A 30 6.40 -6.13 -11.08
C ALA A 30 7.80 -6.63 -10.65
N GLY A 31 8.42 -5.97 -9.68
CA GLY A 31 9.73 -6.39 -9.14
C GLY A 31 9.76 -7.81 -8.58
N LYS A 32 8.64 -8.32 -8.04
CA LYS A 32 8.52 -9.69 -7.51
C LYS A 32 8.57 -10.76 -8.60
N PHE A 33 8.28 -10.40 -9.85
CA PHE A 33 8.27 -11.35 -10.98
C PHE A 33 9.48 -11.15 -11.90
N ILE A 34 9.96 -9.92 -12.06
CA ILE A 34 11.17 -9.62 -12.86
C ILE A 34 12.41 -10.19 -12.17
N ASP A 35 12.60 -9.89 -10.88
CA ASP A 35 13.76 -10.32 -10.10
C ASP A 35 13.35 -11.31 -9.00
N HIS A 36 12.50 -12.28 -9.36
CA HIS A 36 11.84 -13.18 -8.42
C HIS A 36 12.81 -13.85 -7.42
N ALA A 37 13.93 -14.40 -7.91
CA ALA A 37 14.91 -15.06 -7.06
C ALA A 37 15.57 -14.11 -6.04
N ALA A 38 15.85 -12.87 -6.45
CA ALA A 38 16.44 -11.86 -5.57
C ALA A 38 15.44 -11.41 -4.50
N VAL A 39 14.17 -11.21 -4.87
CA VAL A 39 13.12 -10.85 -3.92
C VAL A 39 12.83 -11.99 -2.96
N LEU A 40 12.79 -13.24 -3.43
CA LEU A 40 12.64 -14.40 -2.55
C LEU A 40 13.77 -14.49 -1.52
N CYS A 41 15.02 -14.22 -1.92
CA CYS A 41 16.15 -14.14 -1.01
C CYS A 41 15.97 -13.00 0.02
N PHE A 42 15.42 -11.86 -0.37
CA PHE A 42 15.08 -10.78 0.55
C PHE A 42 14.05 -11.23 1.61
N PHE A 43 12.96 -11.89 1.20
CA PHE A 43 11.96 -12.41 2.14
C PHE A 43 12.57 -13.44 3.11
N ALA A 44 13.47 -14.29 2.64
CA ALA A 44 14.20 -15.22 3.51
C ALA A 44 15.09 -14.49 4.52
N LYS A 45 15.83 -13.46 4.08
CA LYS A 45 16.67 -12.63 4.96
C LYS A 45 15.87 -11.82 5.97
N ALA A 46 14.68 -11.39 5.61
CA ALA A 46 13.76 -10.68 6.50
C ALA A 46 13.11 -11.60 7.55
N GLY A 47 13.39 -12.91 7.54
CA GLY A 47 12.94 -13.84 8.57
C GLY A 47 11.51 -14.35 8.41
N PHE A 48 10.91 -14.22 7.22
CA PHE A 48 9.58 -14.77 6.98
C PHE A 48 9.61 -16.32 7.05
N PRO A 49 8.66 -16.96 7.78
CA PRO A 49 8.69 -18.42 8.00
C PRO A 49 8.43 -19.23 6.73
N ALA A 50 7.70 -18.65 5.76
CA ALA A 50 7.45 -19.23 4.44
C ALA A 50 7.68 -18.15 3.35
N PRO A 51 8.95 -17.84 3.00
CA PRO A 51 9.30 -16.69 2.16
C PRO A 51 8.52 -16.62 0.85
N GLU A 52 8.32 -17.76 0.18
CA GLU A 52 7.60 -17.84 -1.08
C GLU A 52 6.10 -17.53 -0.92
N ALA A 53 5.45 -18.10 0.10
CA ALA A 53 4.04 -17.83 0.38
C ALA A 53 3.80 -16.36 0.72
N PHE A 54 4.69 -15.75 1.51
CA PHE A 54 4.62 -14.33 1.86
C PHE A 54 4.92 -13.41 0.66
N LEU A 55 5.82 -13.81 -0.24
CA LEU A 55 6.07 -13.08 -1.48
C LEU A 55 4.80 -13.03 -2.34
N TYR A 56 4.13 -14.16 -2.55
CA TYR A 56 2.87 -14.19 -3.31
C TYR A 56 1.74 -13.46 -2.60
N LEU A 57 1.64 -13.57 -1.27
CA LEU A 57 0.67 -12.81 -0.48
C LEU A 57 0.87 -11.30 -0.66
N ALA A 58 2.13 -10.83 -0.61
CA ALA A 58 2.47 -9.44 -0.86
C ALA A 58 2.11 -9.03 -2.30
N ALA A 59 2.45 -9.85 -3.30
CA ALA A 59 2.12 -9.58 -4.70
C ALA A 59 0.61 -9.43 -4.93
N VAL A 60 -0.19 -10.36 -4.39
CA VAL A 60 -1.65 -10.34 -4.51
C VAL A 60 -2.24 -9.14 -3.77
N THR A 61 -1.77 -8.87 -2.55
CA THR A 61 -2.26 -7.74 -1.74
C THR A 61 -1.97 -6.41 -2.43
N GLU A 62 -0.74 -6.20 -2.91
CA GLU A 62 -0.33 -4.99 -3.63
C GLU A 62 -1.10 -4.84 -4.96
N ALA A 63 -1.26 -5.92 -5.74
CA ALA A 63 -1.98 -5.87 -7.01
C ALA A 63 -3.46 -5.54 -6.84
N LEU A 64 -4.15 -6.24 -5.92
CA LEU A 64 -5.57 -6.02 -5.67
C LEU A 64 -5.83 -4.65 -5.05
N SER A 65 -5.03 -4.26 -4.05
CA SER A 65 -5.18 -2.94 -3.43
C SER A 65 -4.84 -1.82 -4.43
N GLY A 66 -3.80 -1.99 -5.25
CA GLY A 66 -3.43 -1.08 -6.33
C GLY A 66 -4.58 -0.86 -7.31
N LEU A 67 -5.15 -1.94 -7.87
CA LEU A 67 -6.29 -1.88 -8.78
C LEU A 67 -7.50 -1.18 -8.11
N CYS A 68 -7.86 -1.60 -6.90
CA CYS A 68 -8.96 -1.01 -6.17
C CYS A 68 -8.78 0.49 -5.93
N LEU A 69 -7.58 0.94 -5.55
CA LEU A 69 -7.29 2.35 -5.32
C LEU A 69 -7.32 3.17 -6.63
N VAL A 70 -6.72 2.66 -7.72
CA VAL A 70 -6.75 3.33 -9.02
C VAL A 70 -8.18 3.53 -9.52
N PHE A 71 -8.99 2.48 -9.52
CA PHE A 71 -10.37 2.56 -10.02
C PHE A 71 -11.38 3.13 -9.02
N GLY A 72 -10.95 3.42 -7.79
CA GLY A 72 -11.84 3.90 -6.73
C GLY A 72 -12.86 2.84 -6.26
N LEU A 73 -12.50 1.55 -6.36
CA LEU A 73 -13.32 0.41 -5.96
C LEU A 73 -12.95 -0.02 -4.54
N TRP A 74 -13.94 -0.19 -3.66
CA TRP A 74 -13.73 -0.68 -2.28
C TRP A 74 -12.57 0.01 -1.54
N VAL A 75 -12.37 1.31 -1.79
CA VAL A 75 -11.24 2.12 -1.27
C VAL A 75 -11.10 1.97 0.24
N ARG A 76 -12.24 1.94 0.93
CA ARG A 76 -12.34 1.70 2.38
C ARG A 76 -11.61 0.44 2.87
N PHE A 77 -11.56 -0.62 2.08
CA PHE A 77 -10.87 -1.87 2.43
C PHE A 77 -9.49 -1.98 1.77
N ALA A 78 -9.35 -1.47 0.55
CA ALA A 78 -8.09 -1.50 -0.19
C ALA A 78 -7.01 -0.61 0.45
N ALA A 79 -7.37 0.58 0.91
CA ALA A 79 -6.44 1.51 1.55
C ALA A 79 -5.76 0.95 2.81
N PRO A 80 -6.47 0.37 3.80
CA PRO A 80 -5.81 -0.22 4.96
C PRO A 80 -4.98 -1.46 4.61
N ALA A 81 -5.40 -2.26 3.62
CA ALA A 81 -4.62 -3.40 3.15
C ALA A 81 -3.28 -2.96 2.54
N ALA A 82 -3.31 -1.94 1.67
CA ALA A 82 -2.12 -1.31 1.11
C ALA A 82 -1.21 -0.72 2.19
N ALA A 83 -1.78 0.01 3.16
CA ALA A 83 -1.01 0.58 4.27
C ALA A 83 -0.30 -0.52 5.08
N GLY A 84 -1.01 -1.60 5.41
CA GLY A 84 -0.45 -2.74 6.12
C GLY A 84 0.70 -3.41 5.35
N ALA A 85 0.52 -3.66 4.06
CA ALA A 85 1.57 -4.24 3.21
C ALA A 85 2.83 -3.36 3.18
N LEU A 86 2.67 -2.05 3.06
CA LEU A 86 3.79 -1.10 3.05
C LEU A 86 4.49 -1.00 4.41
N PHE A 87 3.77 -1.00 5.53
CA PHE A 87 4.40 -1.01 6.85
C PHE A 87 5.13 -2.32 7.15
N VAL A 88 4.60 -3.46 6.69
CA VAL A 88 5.32 -4.74 6.75
C VAL A 88 6.59 -4.68 5.90
N ALA A 89 6.53 -4.09 4.70
CA ALA A 89 7.71 -3.89 3.86
C ALA A 89 8.75 -2.98 4.53
N ALA A 90 8.33 -1.89 5.19
CA ALA A 90 9.22 -1.02 5.95
C ALA A 90 9.90 -1.76 7.11
N ALA A 91 9.16 -2.58 7.86
CA ALA A 91 9.71 -3.41 8.92
C ALA A 91 10.70 -4.45 8.36
N ALA A 92 10.37 -5.12 7.25
CA ALA A 92 11.27 -6.07 6.61
C ALA A 92 12.59 -5.43 6.14
N LEU A 93 12.53 -4.20 5.60
CA LEU A 93 13.73 -3.43 5.24
C LEU A 93 14.59 -3.09 6.47
N PHE A 94 13.96 -2.73 7.58
CA PHE A 94 14.65 -2.48 8.85
C PHE A 94 15.33 -3.75 9.37
N GLU A 95 14.67 -4.90 9.30
CA GLU A 95 15.27 -6.17 9.76
C GLU A 95 16.47 -6.60 8.89
N VAL A 96 16.37 -6.46 7.57
CA VAL A 96 17.47 -6.87 6.67
C VAL A 96 18.63 -5.87 6.69
N GLY A 97 18.33 -4.58 6.78
CA GLY A 97 19.29 -3.50 6.54
C GLY A 97 19.68 -2.67 7.76
N GLY A 98 19.04 -2.89 8.91
CA GLY A 98 19.11 -2.00 10.07
C GLY A 98 18.47 -0.63 9.80
N PHE A 99 18.86 0.38 10.56
CA PHE A 99 18.34 1.74 10.38
C PHE A 99 18.92 2.41 9.13
N LYS A 100 18.13 2.40 8.05
CA LYS A 100 18.38 3.15 6.81
C LYS A 100 17.11 3.91 6.46
N TRP A 101 17.18 5.24 6.52
CA TRP A 101 16.03 6.07 6.18
C TRP A 101 15.86 6.20 4.66
N VAL A 102 16.86 6.79 3.99
CA VAL A 102 16.73 7.23 2.60
C VAL A 102 16.54 6.06 1.63
N TRP A 103 15.50 6.14 0.80
CA TRP A 103 15.10 5.06 -0.11
C TRP A 103 16.20 4.62 -1.08
N ASN A 104 16.97 5.55 -1.64
CA ASN A 104 18.01 5.26 -2.63
C ASN A 104 19.23 4.51 -2.06
N LYS A 105 19.33 4.39 -0.73
CA LYS A 105 20.34 3.59 -0.03
C LYS A 105 19.77 2.29 0.54
N GLY A 106 18.59 1.87 0.06
CA GLY A 106 17.86 0.71 0.56
C GLY A 106 17.15 0.98 1.89
N GLY A 107 16.75 2.23 2.13
CA GLY A 107 16.02 2.63 3.33
C GLY A 107 14.50 2.51 3.19
N PHE A 108 13.80 2.64 4.32
CA PHE A 108 12.35 2.42 4.44
C PHE A 108 11.50 3.71 4.34
N GLU A 109 12.09 4.85 3.98
CA GLU A 109 11.38 6.13 3.79
C GLU A 109 10.18 6.02 2.84
N TYR A 110 10.37 5.41 1.66
CA TYR A 110 9.34 5.31 0.63
C TYR A 110 8.12 4.48 1.07
N PRO A 111 8.28 3.24 1.59
CA PRO A 111 7.13 2.48 2.10
C PRO A 111 6.46 3.14 3.31
N VAL A 112 7.22 3.83 4.17
CA VAL A 112 6.61 4.61 5.28
C VAL A 112 5.76 5.75 4.73
N PHE A 113 6.28 6.53 3.78
CA PHE A 113 5.55 7.64 3.18
C PHE A 113 4.23 7.18 2.55
N TRP A 114 4.28 6.20 1.64
CA TRP A 114 3.07 5.69 1.00
C TRP A 114 2.14 4.96 1.96
N GLY A 115 2.68 4.30 2.99
CA GLY A 115 1.88 3.68 4.05
C GLY A 115 1.07 4.70 4.83
N LEU A 116 1.67 5.86 5.16
CA LEU A 116 0.99 6.99 5.79
C LEU A 116 -0.08 7.61 4.87
N ILE A 117 0.19 7.73 3.57
CA ILE A 117 -0.80 8.19 2.60
C ILE A 117 -2.00 7.23 2.55
N CYS A 118 -1.77 5.92 2.45
CA CYS A 118 -2.83 4.91 2.49
C CYS A 118 -3.60 4.92 3.82
N LEU A 119 -2.92 5.19 4.94
CA LEU A 119 -3.56 5.38 6.24
C LEU A 119 -4.44 6.64 6.28
N ALA A 120 -3.99 7.76 5.70
CA ALA A 120 -4.79 8.97 5.60
C ALA A 120 -6.06 8.74 4.76
N ILE A 121 -5.95 8.03 3.63
CA ILE A 121 -7.11 7.60 2.83
C ILE A 121 -8.04 6.72 3.67
N THR A 122 -7.49 5.76 4.42
CA THR A 122 -8.26 4.90 5.32
C THR A 122 -9.06 5.72 6.35
N MET A 123 -8.41 6.68 7.00
CA MET A 123 -9.06 7.56 7.98
C MET A 123 -10.18 8.37 7.34
N LYS A 124 -9.96 8.93 6.14
CA LYS A 124 -10.98 9.68 5.40
C LYS A 124 -12.22 8.82 5.10
N GLU A 125 -12.02 7.57 4.68
CA GLU A 125 -13.11 6.65 4.36
C GLU A 125 -13.87 6.13 5.59
N TRP A 126 -13.17 5.83 6.68
CA TRP A 126 -13.76 5.19 7.87
C TRP A 126 -14.24 6.15 8.94
N MET A 127 -13.55 7.26 9.17
CA MET A 127 -13.82 8.16 10.29
C MET A 127 -15.25 8.76 10.27
N PRO A 128 -15.83 9.14 9.12
CA PRO A 128 -17.22 9.60 9.07
C PRO A 128 -18.22 8.54 9.53
N LEU A 129 -17.96 7.27 9.21
CA LEU A 129 -18.82 6.14 9.60
C LEU A 129 -18.71 5.84 11.10
N LEU A 130 -17.48 5.82 11.61
CA LEU A 130 -17.22 5.59 13.04
C LEU A 130 -17.80 6.71 13.89
N ARG A 131 -17.66 7.97 13.47
CA ARG A 131 -18.26 9.12 14.16
C ARG A 131 -19.77 9.05 14.21
N ARG A 132 -20.44 8.71 13.10
CA ARG A 132 -21.90 8.53 13.07
C ARG A 132 -22.37 7.39 13.98
N ARG A 133 -21.58 6.33 14.14
CA ARG A 133 -21.96 5.14 14.90
C ARG A 133 -21.68 5.21 16.39
N PHE A 134 -20.66 5.98 16.80
CA PHE A 134 -20.17 5.97 18.18
C PHE A 134 -20.05 7.36 18.84
N LEU A 135 -20.05 8.45 18.07
CA LEU A 135 -19.81 9.81 18.58
C LEU A 135 -20.98 10.77 18.33
N ALA A 136 -22.07 10.29 17.74
CA ALA A 136 -23.35 10.99 17.69
C ALA A 136 -24.19 10.57 18.90
N ALA A 137 -23.90 11.18 20.06
CA ALA A 137 -24.74 11.21 21.24
C ALA A 137 -24.96 12.68 21.62
#